data_AF-A0A3D4CDK0-F1
#
_entry.id   AF-A0A3D4CDK0-F1
#
_cell.length_a   1.000
_cell.length_b   1.000
_cell.length_c   1.000
_cell.angle_alpha   90.00
_cell.angle_beta   90.00
_cell.angle_gamma   90.00
#
_symmetry.space_group_name_H-M   'P 1'
#
loop_
_entity.id
_entity.type
_entity.pdbx_description
1 polymer ?
#
loop_
_entity_poly.entity_id
_entity_poly.type
_entity_poly.pdbx_seq_one_letter_code
_entity_poly.pdbx_strand_id
1 'polypeptide(L)'
;MAKNLEIPFLLDFYGEMLTQKQHDCLVYYYEEDLSLSEIAENEGISRQGVRDSIKRAEAQLFDMEERLGLAKRFNEMKKGIDEIVECADNINEYNLNHTLSMEVNDNVARIKTLASFLKEG
;
A
#
# COMPACT_ATOMS: atom_id res chain seq x y z
N MET A 1 -17.58 11.55 9.75
CA MET A 1 -16.13 11.43 9.97
C MET A 1 -15.57 11.21 8.57
N ALA A 2 -14.61 12.02 8.12
CA ALA A 2 -14.04 11.80 6.79
C ALA A 2 -13.20 10.52 6.83
N LYS A 3 -13.30 9.67 5.81
CA LYS A 3 -12.44 8.50 5.66
C LYS A 3 -11.03 8.97 5.33
N ASN A 4 -10.04 8.53 6.08
CA ASN A 4 -8.64 8.72 5.69
C ASN A 4 -8.23 7.57 4.76
N LEU A 5 -7.95 7.90 3.50
CA LEU A 5 -7.60 6.93 2.46
C LEU A 5 -6.25 6.24 2.69
N GLU A 6 -5.45 6.70 3.65
CA GLU A 6 -4.22 6.03 4.07
C GLU A 6 -4.49 4.80 4.94
N ILE A 7 -5.66 4.71 5.59
CA ILE A 7 -5.95 3.62 6.54
C ILE A 7 -5.99 2.23 5.88
N PRO A 8 -6.67 2.01 4.75
CA PRO A 8 -6.61 0.71 4.07
C PRO A 8 -5.18 0.29 3.77
N PHE A 9 -4.36 1.23 3.29
CA PHE A 9 -2.97 0.96 2.99
C PHE A 9 -2.17 0.59 4.24
N LEU A 10 -2.36 1.28 5.37
CA LEU A 10 -1.70 0.93 6.63
C LEU A 10 -2.24 -0.39 7.22
N LEU A 11 -3.49 -0.76 6.92
CA LEU A 11 -4.09 -2.01 7.34
C LEU A 11 -3.37 -3.21 6.70
N ASP A 12 -2.95 -3.10 5.43
CA ASP A 12 -2.16 -4.13 4.74
C ASP A 12 -0.83 -4.43 5.45
N PHE A 13 -0.22 -3.44 6.12
CA PHE A 13 1.07 -3.62 6.81
C PHE A 13 0.94 -3.98 8.29
N TYR A 14 -0.10 -3.46 8.96
CA TYR A 14 -0.18 -3.49 10.42
C TYR A 14 -1.50 -4.06 10.95
N GLY A 15 -2.41 -4.49 10.08
CA GLY A 15 -3.74 -4.98 10.46
C GLY A 15 -3.69 -6.17 11.41
N GLU A 16 -2.75 -7.10 11.22
CA GLU A 16 -2.55 -8.26 12.09
C GLU A 16 -2.14 -7.91 13.53
N MET A 17 -1.65 -6.68 13.77
CA MET A 17 -1.27 -6.22 15.10
C MET A 17 -2.45 -5.64 15.89
N LEU A 18 -3.58 -5.41 15.22
CA LEU A 18 -4.81 -4.97 15.86
C LEU A 18 -5.52 -6.16 16.52
N THR A 19 -6.35 -5.88 17.52
CA THR A 19 -7.31 -6.90 17.97
C THR A 19 -8.32 -7.18 16.86
N GLN A 20 -8.84 -8.41 16.80
CA GLN A 20 -9.85 -8.81 15.80
C GLN A 20 -10.99 -7.79 15.68
N LYS A 21 -11.52 -7.31 16.81
CA LYS A 21 -12.62 -6.34 16.81
C LYS A 21 -12.22 -4.97 16.25
N GLN A 22 -10.98 -4.54 16.43
CA GLN A 22 -10.48 -3.29 15.85
C GLN A 22 -10.28 -3.44 14.35
N HIS A 23 -9.67 -4.55 13.92
CA HIS A 23 -9.48 -4.90 12.53
C HIS A 23 -10.81 -4.94 11.78
N ASP A 24 -11.78 -5.71 12.27
CA ASP A 24 -13.08 -5.87 11.63
C ASP A 24 -13.84 -4.55 11.54
N CYS A 25 -13.80 -3.72 12.60
CA CYS A 25 -14.39 -2.37 12.55
C CYS A 25 -13.75 -1.50 11.46
N LEU A 26 -12.45 -1.62 11.21
CA LEU A 26 -11.78 -0.89 10.13
C LEU A 26 -12.14 -1.45 8.76
N VAL A 27 -12.11 -2.76 8.57
CA VAL A 27 -12.51 -3.42 7.30
C VAL A 27 -13.93 -3.03 6.92
N TYR A 28 -14.89 -3.21 7.83
CA TYR A 28 -16.28 -2.86 7.60
C TYR A 28 -16.45 -1.38 7.21
N TYR A 29 -15.72 -0.48 7.89
CA TYR A 29 -15.85 0.95 7.65
C TYR A 29 -15.12 1.41 6.39
N TYR A 30 -13.93 0.90 6.10
CA TYR A 30 -13.06 1.41 5.04
C TYR A 30 -13.18 0.62 3.73
N GLU A 31 -13.39 -0.69 3.78
CA GLU A 31 -13.44 -1.57 2.61
C GLU A 31 -14.87 -1.91 2.20
N GLU A 32 -15.74 -2.19 3.18
CA GLU A 32 -17.15 -2.58 2.91
C GLU A 32 -18.14 -1.39 2.90
N ASP A 33 -17.64 -0.17 3.10
CA ASP A 33 -18.43 1.06 3.11
C ASP A 33 -19.59 1.09 4.14
N LEU A 34 -19.58 0.22 5.17
CA LEU A 34 -20.61 0.19 6.21
C LEU A 34 -20.59 1.46 7.07
N SER A 35 -21.78 1.93 7.42
CA SER A 35 -21.95 3.03 8.37
C SER A 35 -21.69 2.58 9.80
N LEU A 36 -21.34 3.52 10.69
CA LEU A 36 -21.14 3.22 12.11
C LEU A 36 -22.36 2.58 12.80
N SER A 37 -23.56 2.80 12.26
CA SER A 37 -24.79 2.21 12.78
C SER A 37 -24.94 0.75 12.34
N GLU A 38 -24.64 0.44 11.07
CA GLU A 38 -24.65 -0.93 10.55
C GLU A 38 -23.58 -1.79 11.24
N ILE A 39 -22.38 -1.22 11.43
CA ILE A 39 -21.31 -1.91 12.17
C ILE A 39 -21.73 -2.15 13.63
N ALA A 40 -22.38 -1.18 14.27
CA ALA A 40 -22.84 -1.31 15.66
C ALA A 40 -23.86 -2.45 15.82
N GLU A 41 -24.77 -2.59 14.85
CA GLU A 41 -25.75 -3.67 14.78
C GLU A 41 -25.07 -5.03 14.58
N ASN A 42 -24.15 -5.14 13.62
CA ASN A 42 -23.40 -6.37 13.32
C ASN A 42 -22.55 -6.83 14.52
N GLU A 43 -21.88 -5.88 15.20
CA GLU A 43 -20.93 -6.14 16.27
C GLU A 43 -21.57 -6.22 17.66
N GLY A 44 -22.87 -5.96 17.78
CA GLY A 44 -23.60 -5.95 19.05
C GLY A 44 -23.09 -4.91 20.05
N ILE A 45 -22.57 -3.78 19.57
CA ILE A 45 -22.04 -2.69 20.41
C ILE A 45 -22.72 -1.36 20.10
N SER A 46 -22.47 -0.34 20.92
CA SER A 46 -23.01 0.99 20.63
C SER A 46 -22.28 1.64 19.44
N ARG A 47 -22.99 2.50 18.70
CA ARG A 47 -22.39 3.36 17.66
C ARG A 47 -21.19 4.17 18.16
N GLN A 48 -21.23 4.59 19.42
CA GLN A 48 -20.11 5.27 20.06
C GLN A 48 -18.93 4.31 20.29
N GLY A 49 -19.20 3.08 20.72
CA GLY A 49 -18.21 2.02 20.83
C GLY A 49 -17.51 1.71 19.49
N VAL A 50 -18.25 1.65 18.38
CA VAL A 50 -17.66 1.49 17.03
C VAL A 50 -16.71 2.65 16.72
N ARG A 51 -17.18 3.89 16.91
CA ARG A 51 -16.38 5.10 16.66
C ARG A 51 -15.07 5.09 17.46
N ASP A 52 -15.14 4.70 18.74
CA ASP A 52 -13.97 4.66 19.61
C ASP A 52 -13.06 3.46 19.29
N SER A 53 -13.60 2.37 18.77
CA SER A 53 -12.81 1.25 18.23
C SER A 53 -12.00 1.70 17.01
N ILE A 54 -12.67 2.28 16.01
CA ILE A 54 -12.05 2.81 14.78
C ILE A 54 -10.96 3.82 15.12
N LYS A 55 -11.25 4.84 15.94
CA LYS A 55 -10.25 5.87 16.28
C LYS A 55 -9.02 5.31 16.97
N ARG A 56 -9.18 4.33 17.86
CA ARG A 56 -8.03 3.71 18.54
C ARG A 56 -7.23 2.84 17.58
N ALA A 57 -7.89 2.12 16.68
CA ALA A 57 -7.25 1.34 15.65
C ALA A 57 -6.45 2.23 14.68
N GLU A 58 -7.06 3.31 14.17
CA GLU A 58 -6.39 4.32 13.34
C GLU A 58 -5.14 4.88 14.04
N ALA A 59 -5.26 5.28 15.31
CA ALA A 59 -4.11 5.79 16.07
C ALA A 59 -2.99 4.76 16.25
N GLN A 60 -3.33 3.48 16.44
CA GLN A 60 -2.34 2.40 16.51
C GLN A 60 -1.63 2.19 15.18
N LEU A 61 -2.36 2.20 14.06
CA LEU A 61 -1.78 2.10 12.71
C LEU A 61 -0.78 3.24 12.45
N PHE A 62 -1.14 4.47 12.81
CA PHE A 62 -0.24 5.63 12.64
C PHE A 62 0.97 5.59 13.57
N ASP A 63 0.83 5.18 14.83
CA ASP A 63 1.98 5.04 15.76
C ASP A 63 2.96 3.97 15.24
N MET A 64 2.43 2.85 14.73
CA MET A 64 3.26 1.82 14.12
C MET A 64 3.98 2.33 12.88
N GLU A 65 3.30 3.07 11.99
CA GLU A 65 3.95 3.66 10.82
C GLU A 65 5.00 4.70 11.19
N GLU A 66 4.74 5.57 12.18
CA GLU A 66 5.72 6.55 12.65
C GLU A 66 7.00 5.87 13.16
N ARG A 67 6.86 4.72 13.83
CA ARG A 67 7.98 4.00 14.45
C ARG A 67 8.70 3.04 13.52
N LEU A 68 7.98 2.39 12.61
CA LEU A 68 8.50 1.32 11.76
C LEU A 68 8.70 1.77 10.30
N GLY A 69 7.85 2.68 9.81
CA GLY A 69 7.95 3.27 8.48
C GLY A 69 7.84 2.26 7.34
N LEU A 70 7.15 1.13 7.52
CA LEU A 70 7.08 0.07 6.50
C LEU A 70 6.36 0.55 5.25
N ALA A 71 5.22 1.22 5.42
CA ALA A 71 4.39 1.69 4.32
C ALA A 71 5.13 2.77 3.50
N LYS A 72 5.82 3.69 4.19
CA LYS A 72 6.69 4.69 3.57
C LYS A 72 7.84 4.04 2.78
N ARG A 73 8.58 3.11 3.40
CA ARG A 73 9.72 2.44 2.74
C ARG A 73 9.27 1.62 1.53
N PHE A 74 8.11 0.98 1.61
CA PHE A 74 7.51 0.28 0.47
C PHE A 74 7.21 1.23 -0.68
N ASN A 75 6.60 2.40 -0.40
CA ASN A 75 6.34 3.42 -1.42
C ASN A 75 7.63 4.00 -2.02
N GLU A 76 8.66 4.24 -1.21
CA GLU A 76 9.97 4.69 -1.70
C GLU A 76 10.63 3.65 -2.61
N MET A 77 10.58 2.37 -2.23
CA MET A 77 11.09 1.27 -3.04
C MET A 77 10.34 1.18 -4.38
N LYS A 78 9.00 1.27 -4.37
CA LYS A 78 8.18 1.24 -5.58
C LYS A 78 8.53 2.37 -6.54
N LYS A 79 8.70 3.59 -6.02
CA LYS A 79 9.16 4.76 -6.81
C LYS A 79 10.54 4.51 -7.43
N GLY A 80 11.49 4.00 -6.65
CA GLY A 80 12.82 3.67 -7.17
C GLY A 80 12.77 2.62 -8.30
N ILE A 81 11.89 1.63 -8.19
CA ILE A 81 11.70 0.64 -9.27
C ILE A 81 11.06 1.29 -10.51
N ASP A 82 10.09 2.19 -10.34
CA ASP A 82 9.52 2.96 -11.45
C ASP A 82 10.60 3.76 -12.19
N GLU A 83 11.47 4.46 -11.45
CA GLU A 83 12.58 5.23 -12.01
C GLU A 83 13.60 4.33 -12.75
N ILE A 84 13.88 3.13 -12.23
CA ILE A 84 14.76 2.16 -12.91
C ILE A 84 14.17 1.74 -14.27
N VAL A 85 12.86 1.50 -14.33
CA VAL A 85 12.18 1.13 -15.58
C VAL A 85 12.24 2.28 -16.58
N GLU A 86 11.95 3.51 -16.14
CA GLU A 86 12.06 4.71 -16.97
C GLU A 86 13.50 4.91 -17.50
N CYS A 87 14.51 4.73 -16.66
CA CYS A 87 15.92 4.79 -17.12
C CYS A 87 16.21 3.72 -18.18
N ALA A 88 15.69 2.50 -18.01
CA ALA A 88 15.87 1.42 -18.96
C ALA A 88 15.16 1.71 -20.29
N ASP A 89 13.98 2.33 -20.26
CA ASP A 89 13.26 2.82 -21.45
C ASP A 89 14.09 3.85 -22.21
N ASN A 90 14.63 4.85 -21.52
CA ASN A 90 15.47 5.89 -22.11
C ASN A 90 16.74 5.29 -22.76
N ILE A 91 17.38 4.31 -22.11
CA ILE A 91 18.54 3.60 -22.67
C ILE A 91 18.16 2.86 -23.96
N ASN A 92 17.01 2.18 -23.97
CA ASN A 92 16.54 1.44 -25.13
C ASN A 92 16.20 2.37 -26.30
N GLU A 93 15.52 3.48 -26.04
CA GLU A 93 15.23 4.47 -27.07
C GLU A 93 16.51 5.06 -27.67
N TYR A 94 17.48 5.42 -26.83
CA TYR A 94 18.78 5.89 -27.30
C TYR A 94 19.48 4.83 -28.17
N ASN A 95 19.47 3.57 -27.73
CA ASN A 95 20.08 2.46 -28.47
C ASN A 95 19.42 2.27 -29.84
N LEU A 96 18.08 2.28 -29.90
CA LEU A 96 17.32 2.16 -31.15
C LEU A 96 17.63 3.28 -32.15
N ASN A 97 17.89 4.48 -31.65
CA ASN A 97 18.16 5.65 -32.49
C ASN A 97 19.62 5.79 -32.95
N HIS A 98 20.58 5.10 -32.33
CA HIS A 98 22.01 5.33 -32.58
C HIS A 98 22.83 4.05 -32.84
N THR A 99 22.78 3.08 -31.93
CA THR A 99 23.74 1.96 -31.89
C THR A 99 23.16 0.63 -32.34
N LEU A 100 21.84 0.43 -32.20
CA LEU A 100 21.12 -0.82 -32.53
C LEU A 100 21.78 -2.09 -31.95
N SER A 101 22.39 -1.96 -30.76
CA SER A 101 23.08 -3.07 -30.11
C SER A 101 22.09 -4.08 -29.54
N MET A 102 22.19 -5.34 -29.98
CA MET A 102 21.39 -6.44 -29.41
C MET A 102 21.71 -6.66 -27.94
N GLU A 103 22.97 -6.56 -27.53
CA GLU A 103 23.37 -6.72 -26.12
C GLU A 103 22.72 -5.67 -25.21
N VAL A 104 22.59 -4.43 -25.68
CA VAL A 104 21.90 -3.37 -24.92
C VAL A 104 20.40 -3.68 -24.81
N ASN A 105 19.77 -4.14 -25.89
CA ASN A 105 18.36 -4.54 -25.87
C ASN A 105 18.12 -5.68 -24.86
N ASP A 106 18.96 -6.70 -24.87
CA ASP A 106 18.86 -7.85 -23.98
C ASP A 106 19.00 -7.44 -22.50
N ASN A 107 19.96 -6.56 -22.20
CA ASN A 107 20.14 -6.02 -20.85
C ASN A 107 18.96 -5.17 -20.40
N VAL A 108 18.40 -4.30 -21.27
CA VAL A 108 17.20 -3.53 -20.94
C VAL A 108 16.01 -4.47 -20.66
N ALA A 109 15.79 -5.46 -21.53
CA ALA A 109 14.71 -6.43 -21.34
C ALA A 109 14.85 -7.13 -19.98
N ARG A 110 16.07 -7.55 -19.63
CA ARG A 110 16.35 -8.18 -18.33
C ARG A 110 16.10 -7.23 -17.15
N ILE A 111 16.51 -5.97 -17.24
CA ILE A 111 16.25 -4.96 -16.18
C ILE A 111 14.74 -4.81 -15.96
N LYS A 112 13.97 -4.66 -17.04
CA LYS A 112 12.50 -4.51 -16.96
C LYS A 112 11.84 -5.75 -16.36
N THR A 113 12.28 -6.95 -16.74
CA THR A 113 11.79 -8.21 -16.16
C THR A 113 12.10 -8.30 -14.67
N LEU A 114 13.31 -7.94 -14.23
CA LEU A 114 13.64 -7.95 -12.80
C LEU A 114 12.82 -6.91 -12.03
N ALA A 115 12.63 -5.74 -12.60
CA ALA A 115 11.82 -4.68 -12.01
C ALA A 115 10.34 -5.08 -11.88
N SER A 116 9.77 -5.81 -12.83
CA SER A 116 8.39 -6.31 -12.73
C SER A 116 8.24 -7.33 -11.60
N PHE A 117 9.20 -8.25 -11.46
CA PHE A 117 9.18 -9.22 -10.35
C PHE A 117 9.24 -8.54 -8.98
N LEU A 118 10.01 -7.46 -8.85
CA LEU A 118 10.10 -6.70 -7.59
C LEU A 118 8.87 -5.83 -7.28
N LYS A 119 7.97 -5.62 -8.26
CA LYS A 119 6.68 -4.92 -8.04
C LYS A 119 5.56 -5.85 -7.63
N GLU A 120 5.65 -7.13 -7.99
CA GLU A 120 4.61 -8.14 -7.74
C GLU A 120 4.79 -8.86 -6.39
N GLY A 121 5.98 -8.78 -5.78
CA GLY A 121 6.28 -9.32 -4.46
C GLY A 121 6.22 -8.26 -3.37
#